data_AF-A0A7K2Y2L9-F1
#
_entry.id   AF-A0A7K2Y2L9-F1
#
_cell.length_a   1.000
_cell.length_b   1.000
_cell.length_c   1.000
_cell.angle_alpha   90.00
_cell.angle_beta   90.00
_cell.angle_gamma   90.00
#
_symmetry.space_group_name_H-M   'P 1'
#
loop_
_entity.id
_entity.type
_entity.pdbx_description
1 polymer ?
#
loop_
_entity_poly.entity_id
_entity_poly.type
_entity_poly.pdbx_seq_one_letter_code
_entity_poly.pdbx_strand_id
1 'polypeptide(L)' 'TVTFTGPGGLNETVTLDAGGTACLTTTGLETGTVTVTYAGDTCFLPSTGSLDVTVNQASSTVSVTVEPNPSVCGETVT' A
#
# COMPACT_ATOMS: atom_id res chain seq x y z
N THR A 1 -5.71 9.14 21.17
CA THR A 1 -4.91 8.66 20.03
C THR A 1 -5.76 7.77 19.17
N VAL A 2 -5.39 7.59 17.90
CA VAL A 2 -6.04 6.64 16.99
C VAL A 2 -5.04 5.63 16.48
N THR A 3 -5.47 4.39 16.31
CA THR A 3 -4.65 3.30 15.77
C THR A 3 -5.19 2.88 14.41
N PHE A 4 -4.32 2.90 13.40
CA PHE A 4 -4.57 2.43 12.05
C PHE A 4 -4.04 1.01 11.91
N THR A 5 -4.90 0.06 11.57
CA THR A 5 -4.52 -1.33 11.26
C THR A 5 -4.99 -1.71 9.87
N GLY A 6 -4.23 -2.53 9.15
CA GLY A 6 -4.63 -2.93 7.80
C GLY A 6 -3.74 -4.01 7.17
N PRO A 7 -4.03 -4.38 5.91
CA PRO A 7 -3.24 -5.33 5.13
C PRO A 7 -1.83 -4.79 4.85
N GLY A 8 -0.89 -5.65 4.46
CA GLY A 8 0.54 -5.30 4.36
C GLY A 8 1.24 -5.10 5.72
N GLY A 9 0.59 -5.45 6.83
CA GLY A 9 1.15 -5.33 8.18
C GLY A 9 1.02 -3.94 8.80
N LEU A 10 0.19 -3.05 8.23
CA LEU A 10 -0.08 -1.73 8.79
C LEU A 10 -0.58 -1.85 10.24
N ASN A 11 0.13 -1.22 11.18
CA ASN A 11 -0.26 -1.13 12.59
C ASN A 11 0.42 0.07 13.25
N GLU A 12 -0.15 1.26 13.08
CA GLU A 12 0.46 2.52 13.51
C GLU A 12 -0.49 3.33 14.37
N THR A 13 0.02 3.95 15.44
CA THR A 13 -0.76 4.82 16.33
C THR A 13 -0.36 6.28 16.16
N VAL A 14 -1.34 7.14 15.95
CA VAL A 14 -1.16 8.59 15.75
C VAL A 14 -1.95 9.38 16.78
N THR A 15 -1.41 10.51 17.22
CA THR A 15 -2.11 11.46 18.10
C THR A 15 -3.14 12.27 17.33
N LEU A 16 -4.26 12.57 17.97
CA LEU A 16 -5.22 13.55 17.45
C LEU A 16 -4.64 14.95 17.63
N ASP A 17 -4.83 15.83 16.65
CA ASP A 17 -4.56 17.25 16.78
C ASP A 17 -5.65 17.98 17.60
N ALA A 18 -5.50 19.29 17.76
CA ALA A 18 -6.46 20.12 18.51
C ALA A 18 -7.86 20.17 17.86
N GLY A 19 -7.98 19.80 16.58
CA GLY A 19 -9.24 19.69 15.85
C GLY A 19 -9.83 18.29 15.85
N GLY A 20 -9.22 17.32 16.54
CA GLY A 20 -9.67 15.94 16.55
C GLY A 20 -9.36 15.17 15.26
N THR A 21 -8.34 15.60 14.50
CA THR A 21 -7.91 14.94 13.26
C THR A 21 -6.59 14.21 13.46
N ALA A 22 -6.42 13.07 12.80
CA ALA A 22 -5.14 12.37 12.72
C ALA A 22 -4.92 11.89 11.28
N CYS A 23 -3.70 12.04 10.79
CA CYS A 23 -3.30 11.66 9.44
C CYS A 23 -2.13 10.69 9.49
N LEU A 24 -2.18 9.65 8.66
CA LEU A 24 -1.10 8.69 8.48
C LEU A 24 -0.79 8.57 6.99
N THR A 25 0.51 8.52 6.65
CA THR A 25 0.98 8.21 5.30
C THR A 25 1.81 6.93 5.38
N THR A 26 1.55 5.99 4.47
CA THR A 26 2.26 4.70 4.42
C THR A 26 2.44 4.25 2.98
N THR A 27 3.51 3.51 2.73
CA THR A 27 3.78 2.82 1.45
C THR A 27 3.59 1.30 1.55
N GLY A 28 3.39 0.77 2.75
CA GLY A 28 3.24 -0.67 3.02
C GLY A 28 1.80 -1.15 2.99
N LEU A 29 0.98 -0.63 2.07
CA LEU A 29 -0.41 -1.06 1.90
C LEU A 29 -0.50 -2.20 0.88
N GLU A 30 -1.42 -3.12 1.16
CA GLU A 30 -1.89 -4.14 0.22
C GLU A 30 -3.39 -4.00 0.01
N THR A 31 -3.95 -4.72 -0.97
CA THR A 31 -5.41 -4.76 -1.14
C THR A 31 -6.08 -5.37 0.09
N GLY A 32 -7.07 -4.69 0.65
CA GLY A 32 -7.85 -5.15 1.80
C GLY A 32 -8.44 -3.99 2.60
N THR A 33 -8.97 -4.31 3.78
CA THR A 33 -9.67 -3.33 4.63
C THR A 33 -8.71 -2.69 5.64
N VAL A 34 -8.65 -1.36 5.63
CA VAL A 34 -8.01 -0.55 6.67
C VAL A 34 -9.03 -0.22 7.75
N THR A 35 -8.67 -0.39 9.01
CA THR A 35 -9.48 -0.05 10.19
C THR A 35 -8.78 1.02 11.02
N VAL A 36 -9.55 2.00 11.48
CA VAL A 36 -9.09 3.07 12.35
C VAL A 36 -9.87 3.01 13.65
N THR A 37 -9.16 2.89 14.77
CA THR A 37 -9.74 2.77 16.11
C THR A 37 -9.32 3.94 16.96
N TYR A 38 -10.29 4.69 17.48
CA TYR A 38 -10.11 5.64 18.56
C TYR A 38 -10.46 4.95 19.88
N ALA A 39 -9.51 4.88 20.82
CA ALA A 39 -9.70 4.15 22.08
C ALA A 39 -10.63 4.83 23.09
N GLY A 40 -11.15 6.03 22.77
CA GLY A 40 -11.85 6.88 23.74
C GLY A 40 -10.90 7.67 24.62
N ASP A 41 -11.46 8.59 25.40
CA ASP A 41 -10.79 9.29 26.49
C ASP A 41 -11.79 9.64 27.61
N THR A 42 -11.42 10.55 28.51
CA THR A 42 -12.28 10.97 29.64
C THR A 42 -13.57 11.68 29.21
N CYS A 43 -13.59 12.21 27.99
CA CYS A 43 -14.66 13.05 27.46
C CYS A 43 -15.46 12.34 26.36
N PHE A 44 -14.82 11.44 25.61
CA PHE A 44 -15.42 10.78 24.45
C PHE A 44 -15.31 9.25 24.51
N LEU A 45 -16.36 8.57 24.06
CA LEU A 45 -16.39 7.12 23.97
C LEU A 45 -15.46 6.61 22.85
N PRO A 46 -15.00 5.35 22.93
CA PRO A 46 -14.28 4.71 21.85
C PRO A 46 -15.11 4.64 20.56
N SER A 47 -14.44 4.69 19.41
CA SER A 47 -15.09 4.58 18.11
C SER A 47 -14.18 3.88 17.09
N THR A 48 -14.80 3.35 16.04
CA THR A 48 -14.12 2.59 15.00
C THR A 48 -14.69 2.94 13.63
N GLY A 49 -13.83 3.01 12.63
CA GLY A 49 -14.20 3.18 11.23
C GLY A 49 -13.34 2.30 10.32
N SER A 50 -13.83 1.98 9.14
CA SER A 50 -13.10 1.14 8.18
C SER A 50 -13.25 1.65 6.75
N LEU A 51 -12.26 1.34 5.91
CA LEU A 51 -12.23 1.67 4.50
C LEU A 51 -11.57 0.54 3.71
N ASP A 52 -12.20 0.10 2.63
CA ASP A 52 -11.59 -0.84 1.70
C ASP A 52 -10.64 -0.12 0.75
N VAL A 53 -9.44 -0.68 0.59
CA VAL A 53 -8.37 -0.16 -0.28
C VAL A 53 -7.99 -1.22 -1.30
N THR A 54 -7.92 -0.82 -2.57
CA THR A 54 -7.43 -1.69 -3.66
C THR A 54 -6.08 -1.17 -4.14
N VAL A 55 -5.05 -2.01 -4.03
CA VAL A 55 -3.70 -1.75 -4.54
C VAL A 55 -3.49 -2.58 -5.81
N ASN A 56 -3.46 -1.89 -6.95
CA ASN A 56 -3.29 -2.52 -8.26
C ASN A 56 -1.81 -2.75 -8.59
N GLN A 57 -1.53 -3.82 -9.34
CA GLN A 57 -0.18 -4.08 -9.85
C GLN A 57 0.25 -2.98 -10.83
N ALA A 58 1.53 -2.59 -10.77
CA ALA A 58 2.14 -1.71 -11.76
C ALA A 58 2.31 -2.44 -13.09
N SER A 59 2.15 -1.72 -14.21
CA SER A 59 2.44 -2.27 -15.53
C SER A 59 3.94 -2.52 -15.70
N SER A 60 4.30 -3.57 -16.46
CA SER A 60 5.68 -3.91 -16.79
C SER A 60 5.80 -4.29 -18.26
N THR A 61 6.88 -3.86 -18.90
CA THR A 61 7.18 -4.15 -20.31
C THR A 61 8.52 -4.87 -20.40
N VAL A 62 8.56 -6.01 -21.10
CA VAL A 62 9.79 -6.76 -21.38
C VAL A 62 9.98 -6.83 -22.89
N SER A 63 11.13 -6.39 -23.40
CA SER A 63 11.50 -6.51 -24.81
C SER A 63 12.75 -7.37 -24.95
N VAL A 64 12.71 -8.30 -25.90
CA VAL A 64 13.88 -9.10 -26.29
C VAL A 64 14.19 -8.77 -27.74
N THR A 65 15.42 -8.37 -28.01
CA THR A 65 15.96 -8.14 -29.35
C THR A 65 17.02 -9.17 -29.63
N VAL A 66 17.11 -9.61 -30.88
CA VAL A 66 18.07 -10.63 -31.30
C VAL A 66 18.70 -10.20 -32.62
N GLU A 67 20.03 -10.27 -32.69
CA GLU A 67 20.83 -9.86 -33.83
C GLU A 67 21.84 -10.96 -34.19
N PRO A 68 21.90 -11.41 -35.46
CA PRO A 68 21.03 -11.07 -36.59
C PRO A 68 19.72 -11.88 -36.65
N ASN A 69 18.68 -11.31 -37.27
CA ASN A 69 17.38 -11.94 -37.50
C ASN A 69 16.88 -11.70 -38.94
N PRO A 70 16.86 -12.71 -39.84
CA PRO A 70 17.20 -14.12 -39.60
C PRO A 70 18.71 -14.35 -39.47
N SER A 71 19.12 -15.33 -38.66
CA SER A 71 20.50 -15.79 -38.59
C SER A 71 20.76 -16.99 -39.52
N VAL A 72 22.01 -17.18 -39.92
CA VAL A 72 22.44 -18.37 -40.68
C VAL A 72 23.24 -19.34 -39.81
N CYS A 73 23.37 -20.60 -40.28
CA CYS A 73 24.09 -21.64 -39.54
C CYS A 73 25.55 -21.24 -39.29
N GLY A 74 25.97 -21.29 -38.02
CA GLY A 74 27.32 -20.92 -37.57
C GLY A 74 27.49 -19.45 -37.16
N GLU A 75 26.45 -18.63 -37.28
CA GLU A 75 26.49 -17.22 -36.88
C GLU A 75 26.30 -17.06 -35.36
N THR A 76 27.07 -16.17 -34.74
CA THR A 76 26.89 -15.83 -33.32
C THR A 76 25.72 -14.87 -33.19
N VAL A 77 24.79 -15.18 -32.28
CA VAL A 77 23.57 -14.40 -32.05
C VAL A 77 23.64 -13.77 -30.66
N THR A 78 23.26 -12.50 -30.55
CA THR A 78 23.11 -11.76 -29.28
C THR A 78 21.74 -11.15 -29.15
#